data_AF-A0A1I2E5G0-F1
#
_entry.id   AF-A0A1I2E5G0-F1
#
_cell.length_a   1.000
_cell.length_b   1.000
_cell.length_c   1.000
_cell.angle_alpha   90.00
_cell.angle_beta   90.00
_cell.angle_gamma   90.00
#
_symmetry.space_group_name_H-M   'P 1'
#
loop_
_entity.id
_entity.type
_entity.pdbx_description
1 polymer ?
#
loop_
_entity_poly.entity_id
_entity_poly.type
_entity_poly.pdbx_seq_one_letter_code
_entity_poly.pdbx_strand_id
1 'polypeptide(L)'
;MIDYIFGKIKEKFEDIANEINQNKRAKADKIVQNSVLWTIGAGFIPIPIADMVAVTAIQVDMIKKIGEVYEMKSSEANLKSWISTLSGSVISRFGADAIKFIPGIGTVIGGISVAVLSGASTYAVGQVFIEHFENGGDFTNFEVDKFVDFYKKQFERGKAFVEDLQKKKDNSEEVPFEEVKDESKTTTSEQPPKSATNSTSSPNDEIVRRLKELSELRQQGIITEDEFKMLKERLLKEV
;
A
#
# COMPACT_ATOMS: atom_id res chain seq x y z
N MET A 1 2.80 -40.49 37.21
CA MET A 1 3.11 -41.01 35.85
C MET A 1 2.23 -40.33 34.81
N ILE A 2 0.91 -40.30 35.00
CA ILE A 2 -0.05 -39.61 34.12
C ILE A 2 0.33 -38.12 33.93
N ASP A 3 0.63 -37.40 35.01
CA ASP A 3 0.95 -35.96 34.95
C ASP A 3 2.23 -35.64 34.16
N TYR A 4 3.22 -36.53 34.22
CA TYR A 4 4.46 -36.44 33.43
C TYR A 4 4.18 -36.62 31.92
N ILE A 5 3.27 -37.53 31.57
CA ILE A 5 2.86 -37.75 30.18
C ILE A 5 2.06 -36.53 29.68
N PHE A 6 1.13 -36.00 30.47
CA PHE A 6 0.39 -34.77 30.12
C PHE A 6 1.31 -33.55 29.98
N GLY A 7 2.28 -33.36 30.88
CA GLY A 7 3.25 -32.27 30.78
C GLY A 7 4.05 -32.32 29.48
N LYS A 8 4.60 -33.50 29.14
CA LYS A 8 5.37 -33.71 27.91
C LYS A 8 4.53 -33.63 26.62
N ILE A 9 3.23 -33.90 26.71
CA ILE A 9 2.29 -33.68 25.61
C ILE A 9 2.02 -32.18 25.44
N LYS A 10 1.78 -31.44 26.53
CA LYS A 10 1.54 -29.98 26.50
C LYS A 10 2.74 -29.23 25.93
N GLU A 11 3.94 -29.54 26.39
CA GLU A 11 5.21 -28.99 25.89
C GLU A 11 5.32 -29.13 24.37
N LYS A 12 5.13 -30.36 23.85
CA LYS A 12 5.12 -30.62 22.40
C LYS A 12 4.04 -29.87 21.62
N PHE A 13 2.86 -29.68 22.20
CA PHE A 13 1.80 -28.89 21.55
C PHE A 13 2.15 -27.39 21.51
N GLU A 14 2.77 -26.86 22.57
CA GLU A 14 3.25 -25.47 22.62
C GLU A 14 4.38 -25.23 21.61
N ASP A 15 5.34 -26.17 21.48
CA ASP A 15 6.40 -26.12 20.47
C ASP A 15 5.83 -26.07 19.04
N ILE A 16 4.91 -26.98 18.70
CA ILE A 16 4.27 -27.06 17.38
C ILE A 16 3.47 -25.78 17.08
N ALA A 17 2.72 -25.27 18.05
CA ALA A 17 1.97 -24.02 17.90
C ALA A 17 2.89 -22.82 17.66
N ASN A 18 4.03 -22.76 18.38
CA ASN A 18 5.05 -21.73 18.19
C ASN A 18 5.70 -21.81 16.80
N GLU A 19 6.02 -23.01 16.31
CA GLU A 19 6.58 -23.22 14.96
C GLU A 19 5.60 -22.78 13.86
N ILE A 20 4.31 -23.15 13.98
CA ILE A 20 3.25 -22.73 13.06
C ILE A 20 3.12 -21.20 13.03
N ASN A 21 3.10 -20.55 14.20
CA ASN A 21 3.00 -19.10 14.31
C ASN A 21 4.23 -18.40 13.74
N GLN A 22 5.45 -18.89 13.98
CA GLN A 22 6.66 -18.35 13.36
C GLN A 22 6.66 -18.49 11.83
N ASN A 23 6.14 -19.60 11.29
CA ASN A 23 6.00 -19.80 9.85
C ASN A 23 4.97 -18.82 9.22
N LYS A 24 3.82 -18.64 9.88
CA LYS A 24 2.81 -17.62 9.51
C LYS A 24 3.43 -16.20 9.55
N ARG A 25 4.14 -15.86 10.62
CA ARG A 25 4.86 -14.58 10.77
C ARG A 25 5.85 -14.35 9.63
N ALA A 26 6.72 -15.30 9.34
CA ALA A 26 7.72 -15.18 8.28
C ALA A 26 7.11 -15.00 6.88
N LYS A 27 5.95 -15.61 6.60
CA LYS A 27 5.19 -15.37 5.36
C LYS A 27 4.57 -13.98 5.32
N ALA A 28 3.97 -13.55 6.43
CA ALA A 28 3.35 -12.23 6.53
C ALA A 28 4.39 -11.10 6.44
N ASP A 29 5.56 -11.24 7.08
CA ASP A 29 6.66 -10.29 6.98
C ASP A 29 7.16 -10.15 5.53
N LYS A 30 7.21 -11.24 4.74
CA LYS A 30 7.54 -11.16 3.31
C LYS A 30 6.51 -10.37 2.50
N ILE A 31 5.22 -10.55 2.80
CA ILE A 31 4.13 -9.77 2.18
C ILE A 31 4.33 -8.27 2.49
N VAL A 32 4.61 -7.92 3.74
CA VAL A 32 4.92 -6.53 4.14
C VAL A 32 6.14 -5.99 3.41
N GLN A 33 7.25 -6.73 3.35
CA GLN A 33 8.47 -6.30 2.66
C GLN A 33 8.23 -6.02 1.17
N ASN A 34 7.49 -6.90 0.48
CA ASN A 34 7.10 -6.72 -0.91
C ASN A 34 6.23 -5.45 -1.08
N SER A 35 5.16 -5.31 -0.30
CA SER A 35 4.29 -4.12 -0.34
C SER A 35 5.04 -2.82 -0.04
N VAL A 36 6.00 -2.82 0.89
CA VAL A 36 6.90 -1.69 1.13
C VAL A 36 7.71 -1.33 -0.13
N LEU A 37 8.32 -2.32 -0.79
CA LEU A 37 9.06 -2.13 -2.05
C LEU A 37 8.17 -1.52 -3.14
N TRP A 38 6.93 -1.99 -3.29
CA TRP A 38 5.94 -1.39 -4.20
C TRP A 38 5.61 0.06 -3.83
N THR A 39 5.39 0.39 -2.56
CA THR A 39 5.09 1.77 -2.14
C THR A 39 6.27 2.74 -2.30
N ILE A 40 7.51 2.24 -2.27
CA ILE A 40 8.73 3.02 -2.58
C ILE A 40 8.84 3.24 -4.10
N GLY A 41 8.53 2.21 -4.90
CA GLY A 41 8.61 2.26 -6.37
C GLY A 41 7.47 3.03 -7.04
N ALA A 42 6.28 3.05 -6.44
CA ALA A 42 5.07 3.66 -7.00
C ALA A 42 5.12 5.19 -7.10
N GLY A 43 6.05 5.87 -6.40
CA GLY A 43 6.22 7.34 -6.40
C GLY A 43 6.76 7.95 -7.71
N PHE A 44 6.47 7.32 -8.86
CA PHE A 44 6.85 7.77 -10.20
C PHE A 44 5.64 8.20 -11.07
N ILE A 45 4.42 8.19 -10.52
CA ILE A 45 3.23 8.71 -11.20
C ILE A 45 3.10 10.22 -10.89
N PRO A 46 3.07 11.13 -11.89
CA PRO A 46 3.11 12.57 -11.66
C PRO A 46 1.76 13.19 -11.22
N ILE A 47 1.03 12.53 -10.30
CA ILE A 47 -0.24 13.01 -9.73
C ILE A 47 -0.27 12.72 -8.21
N PRO A 48 -0.04 13.71 -7.33
CA PRO A 48 0.08 13.49 -5.88
C PRO A 48 -1.12 12.83 -5.16
N ILE A 49 -2.33 12.93 -5.72
CA ILE A 49 -3.53 12.27 -5.17
C ILE A 49 -3.56 10.78 -5.57
N ALA A 50 -3.06 10.44 -6.77
CA ALA A 50 -2.97 9.05 -7.22
C ALA A 50 -2.04 8.24 -6.32
N ASP A 51 -0.92 8.84 -5.87
CA ASP A 51 0.03 8.19 -4.95
C ASP A 51 -0.64 7.75 -3.64
N MET A 52 -1.46 8.60 -3.02
CA MET A 52 -2.17 8.23 -1.78
C MET A 52 -3.19 7.11 -1.99
N VAL A 53 -3.92 7.13 -3.12
CA VAL A 53 -4.88 6.07 -3.47
C VAL A 53 -4.16 4.76 -3.78
N ALA A 54 -3.04 4.81 -4.51
CA ALA A 54 -2.22 3.66 -4.84
C ALA A 54 -1.58 3.03 -3.59
N VAL A 55 -0.98 3.83 -2.70
CA VAL A 55 -0.44 3.36 -1.42
C VAL A 55 -1.53 2.74 -0.55
N THR A 56 -2.72 3.36 -0.49
CA THR A 56 -3.86 2.80 0.24
C THR A 56 -4.32 1.46 -0.35
N ALA A 57 -4.36 1.34 -1.68
CA ALA A 57 -4.69 0.08 -2.35
C ALA A 57 -3.66 -1.02 -2.06
N ILE A 58 -2.36 -0.70 -2.11
CA ILE A 58 -1.27 -1.61 -1.74
C ILE A 58 -1.40 -2.04 -0.27
N GLN A 59 -1.72 -1.13 0.65
CA GLN A 59 -1.93 -1.46 2.06
C GLN A 59 -3.17 -2.35 2.28
N VAL A 60 -4.28 -2.12 1.55
CA VAL A 60 -5.47 -2.99 1.60
C VAL A 60 -5.16 -4.40 1.10
N ASP A 61 -4.47 -4.52 -0.04
CA ASP A 61 -4.05 -5.81 -0.60
C ASP A 61 -3.09 -6.58 0.33
N MET A 62 -2.11 -5.87 0.89
CA MET A 62 -1.19 -6.37 1.91
C MET A 62 -1.94 -6.98 3.11
N ILE A 63 -2.93 -6.26 3.66
CA ILE A 63 -3.69 -6.73 4.83
C ILE A 63 -4.58 -7.94 4.47
N LYS A 64 -5.18 -8.01 3.27
CA LYS A 64 -5.93 -9.19 2.81
C LYS A 64 -5.03 -10.43 2.79
N LYS A 65 -3.85 -10.34 2.14
CA LYS A 65 -2.87 -11.42 2.02
C LYS A 65 -2.31 -11.85 3.38
N ILE A 66 -2.07 -10.91 4.30
CA ILE A 66 -1.72 -11.25 5.68
C ILE A 66 -2.88 -12.02 6.34
N GLY A 67 -4.12 -11.54 6.21
CA GLY A 67 -5.32 -12.22 6.72
C GLY A 67 -5.46 -13.65 6.21
N GLU A 68 -5.18 -13.90 4.93
CA GLU A 68 -5.16 -15.24 4.32
C GLU A 68 -4.11 -16.16 4.98
N VAL A 69 -2.92 -15.67 5.29
CA VAL A 69 -1.88 -16.42 6.03
C VAL A 69 -2.35 -16.82 7.44
N TYR A 70 -3.18 -15.98 8.08
CA TYR A 70 -3.81 -16.27 9.37
C TYR A 70 -5.20 -16.92 9.26
N GLU A 71 -5.64 -17.30 8.05
CA GLU A 71 -6.93 -17.98 7.77
C GLU A 71 -8.19 -17.14 8.13
N MET A 72 -8.05 -15.81 8.12
CA MET A 72 -9.07 -14.84 8.48
C MET A 72 -9.96 -14.46 7.29
N LYS A 73 -11.29 -14.50 7.46
CA LYS A 73 -12.25 -14.14 6.39
C LYS A 73 -12.41 -12.63 6.27
N SER A 74 -12.01 -12.06 5.14
CA SER A 74 -11.99 -10.62 4.91
C SER A 74 -13.32 -10.03 4.43
N SER A 75 -13.56 -8.77 4.78
CA SER A 75 -14.63 -7.90 4.25
C SER A 75 -14.00 -6.58 3.84
N GLU A 76 -14.00 -6.26 2.54
CA GLU A 76 -13.24 -5.13 2.00
C GLU A 76 -13.63 -3.76 2.58
N ALA A 77 -14.89 -3.61 2.95
CA ALA A 77 -15.44 -2.37 3.51
C ALA A 77 -14.75 -1.98 4.84
N ASN A 78 -14.32 -2.97 5.63
CA ASN A 78 -13.77 -2.73 6.96
C ASN A 78 -12.30 -2.26 6.92
N LEU A 79 -11.49 -2.78 5.98
CA LEU A 79 -10.05 -2.50 5.93
C LEU A 79 -9.76 -1.01 5.70
N LYS A 80 -10.42 -0.39 4.72
CA LYS A 80 -10.22 1.04 4.41
C LYS A 80 -10.59 1.93 5.60
N SER A 81 -11.64 1.56 6.34
CA SER A 81 -12.08 2.26 7.55
C SER A 81 -11.00 2.23 8.63
N TRP A 82 -10.41 1.06 8.91
CA TRP A 82 -9.36 0.96 9.93
C TRP A 82 -8.02 1.55 9.52
N ILE A 83 -7.60 1.44 8.25
CA ILE A 83 -6.36 2.10 7.79
C ILE A 83 -6.49 3.63 8.00
N SER A 84 -7.64 4.18 7.60
CA SER A 84 -7.97 5.59 7.79
C SER A 84 -8.03 5.97 9.29
N THR A 85 -8.72 5.16 10.10
CA THR A 85 -8.89 5.44 11.54
C THR A 85 -7.59 5.26 12.32
N LEU A 86 -6.76 4.26 11.99
CA LEU A 86 -5.42 4.08 12.57
C LEU A 86 -4.53 5.28 12.25
N SER A 87 -4.48 5.70 10.98
CA SER A 87 -3.72 6.87 10.54
C SER A 87 -4.22 8.16 11.23
N GLY A 88 -5.55 8.35 11.30
CA GLY A 88 -6.18 9.47 11.97
C GLY A 88 -5.93 9.50 13.48
N SER A 89 -6.01 8.35 14.17
CA SER A 89 -5.75 8.23 15.61
C SER A 89 -4.27 8.43 15.94
N VAL A 90 -3.35 8.00 15.08
CA VAL A 90 -1.92 8.33 15.18
C VAL A 90 -1.71 9.84 15.08
N ILE A 91 -2.31 10.52 14.10
CA ILE A 91 -2.22 11.98 13.95
C ILE A 91 -2.84 12.69 15.17
N SER A 92 -4.02 12.26 15.62
CA SER A 92 -4.75 12.84 16.74
C SER A 92 -4.00 12.70 18.07
N ARG A 93 -3.52 11.49 18.41
CA ARG A 93 -2.84 11.22 19.70
C ARG A 93 -1.44 11.81 19.78
N PHE A 94 -0.70 11.89 18.68
CA PHE A 94 0.67 12.43 18.68
C PHE A 94 0.77 13.91 18.27
N GLY A 95 -0.33 14.52 17.82
CA GLY A 95 -0.47 15.98 17.67
C GLY A 95 0.67 16.62 16.87
N ALA A 96 1.35 17.60 17.47
CA ALA A 96 2.44 18.33 16.83
C ALA A 96 3.64 17.45 16.43
N ASP A 97 3.89 16.33 17.12
CA ASP A 97 4.93 15.37 16.72
C ASP A 97 4.51 14.54 15.51
N ALA A 98 3.20 14.35 15.28
CA ALA A 98 2.71 13.71 14.05
C ALA A 98 2.93 14.57 12.79
N ILE A 99 2.97 15.91 12.95
CA ILE A 99 3.15 16.85 11.82
C ILE A 99 4.47 16.60 11.08
N LYS A 100 5.51 16.16 11.78
CA LYS A 100 6.82 15.78 11.21
C LYS A 100 6.72 14.62 10.20
N PHE A 101 5.65 13.83 10.25
CA PHE A 101 5.35 12.72 9.37
C PHE A 101 4.27 13.05 8.31
N ILE A 102 3.85 14.31 8.19
CA ILE A 102 2.91 14.75 7.13
C ILE A 102 3.72 15.17 5.90
N PRO A 103 3.45 14.59 4.70
CA PRO A 103 4.10 15.01 3.45
C PRO A 103 3.91 16.51 3.18
N GLY A 104 4.96 17.17 2.69
CA GLY A 104 4.93 18.59 2.29
C GLY A 104 5.23 19.56 3.43
N ILE A 105 4.58 19.44 4.59
CA ILE A 105 4.81 20.35 5.74
C ILE A 105 5.92 19.83 6.66
N GLY A 106 5.92 18.54 7.00
CA GLY A 106 6.91 17.93 7.90
C GLY A 106 8.20 17.50 7.20
N THR A 107 8.10 16.98 5.98
CA THR A 107 9.23 16.38 5.23
C THR A 107 10.33 17.39 4.90
N VAL A 108 9.97 18.64 4.62
CA VAL A 108 10.94 19.72 4.33
C VAL A 108 11.76 20.10 5.56
N ILE A 109 11.19 19.98 6.76
CA ILE A 109 11.82 20.37 8.03
C ILE A 109 12.60 19.19 8.64
N GLY A 110 12.16 17.95 8.40
CA GLY A 110 12.74 16.73 8.99
C GLY A 110 13.77 15.98 8.13
N GLY A 111 13.94 16.33 6.85
CA GLY A 111 14.91 15.67 5.95
C GLY A 111 14.54 14.24 5.51
N ILE A 112 13.37 13.74 5.90
CA ILE A 112 12.86 12.40 5.53
C ILE A 112 12.19 12.48 4.16
N SER A 113 12.59 11.61 3.22
CA SER A 113 12.00 11.55 1.88
C SER A 113 10.57 10.95 1.90
N VAL A 114 9.77 11.30 0.90
CA VAL A 114 8.41 10.76 0.73
C VAL A 114 8.43 9.23 0.61
N ALA A 115 9.45 8.67 -0.03
CA ALA A 115 9.65 7.23 -0.14
C ALA A 115 9.92 6.55 1.22
N VAL A 116 10.79 7.13 2.06
CA VAL A 116 11.03 6.62 3.43
C VAL A 116 9.76 6.71 4.27
N LEU A 117 9.03 7.83 4.19
CA LEU A 117 7.77 8.03 4.90
C LEU A 117 6.67 7.04 4.49
N SER A 118 6.46 6.86 3.19
CA SER A 118 5.46 5.94 2.62
C SER A 118 5.77 4.47 2.94
N GLY A 119 7.02 4.05 2.77
CA GLY A 119 7.46 2.71 3.10
C GLY A 119 7.42 2.43 4.61
N ALA A 120 7.81 3.39 5.46
CA ALA A 120 7.76 3.24 6.92
C ALA A 120 6.32 3.13 7.44
N SER A 121 5.39 3.91 6.87
CA SER A 121 3.95 3.81 7.13
C SER A 121 3.40 2.43 6.75
N THR A 122 3.69 1.98 5.53
CA THR A 122 3.25 0.67 5.03
C THR A 122 3.81 -0.49 5.85
N TYR A 123 5.08 -0.42 6.25
CA TYR A 123 5.68 -1.37 7.18
C TYR A 123 4.95 -1.40 8.54
N ALA A 124 4.67 -0.23 9.12
CA ALA A 124 4.00 -0.12 10.41
C ALA A 124 2.56 -0.65 10.38
N VAL A 125 1.78 -0.33 9.34
CA VAL A 125 0.43 -0.90 9.11
C VAL A 125 0.52 -2.42 9.02
N GLY A 126 1.45 -2.95 8.23
CA GLY A 126 1.65 -4.39 8.06
C GLY A 126 1.93 -5.10 9.38
N GLN A 127 2.88 -4.60 10.16
CA GLN A 127 3.21 -5.15 11.48
C GLN A 127 2.02 -5.09 12.46
N VAL A 128 1.22 -4.01 12.44
CA VAL A 128 0.01 -3.89 13.28
C VAL A 128 -1.00 -4.99 12.97
N PHE A 129 -1.28 -5.26 11.70
CA PHE A 129 -2.24 -6.32 11.33
C PHE A 129 -1.70 -7.73 11.57
N ILE A 130 -0.40 -7.95 11.42
CA ILE A 130 0.26 -9.18 11.84
C ILE A 130 0.05 -9.43 13.34
N GLU A 131 0.41 -8.46 14.18
CA GLU A 131 0.25 -8.54 15.63
C GLU A 131 -1.22 -8.74 16.03
N HIS A 132 -2.16 -8.09 15.34
CA HIS A 132 -3.61 -8.27 15.56
C HIS A 132 -4.05 -9.72 15.30
N PHE A 133 -3.70 -10.30 14.14
CA PHE A 133 -4.13 -11.65 13.79
C PHE A 133 -3.37 -12.75 14.55
N GLU A 134 -2.09 -12.55 14.89
CA GLU A 134 -1.33 -13.46 15.77
C GLU A 134 -1.96 -13.60 17.15
N ASN A 135 -2.49 -12.50 17.69
CA ASN A 135 -3.18 -12.48 18.98
C ASN A 135 -4.67 -12.90 18.89
N GLY A 136 -5.09 -13.51 17.76
CA GLY A 136 -6.45 -14.04 17.58
C GLY A 136 -7.51 -13.00 17.19
N GLY A 137 -7.09 -11.80 16.78
CA GLY A 137 -7.96 -10.81 16.16
C GLY A 137 -8.45 -11.27 14.78
N ASP A 138 -9.50 -10.63 14.27
CA ASP A 138 -10.10 -10.90 12.96
C ASP A 138 -10.51 -9.61 12.23
N PHE A 139 -11.24 -9.75 11.12
CA PHE A 139 -11.75 -8.65 10.31
C PHE A 139 -13.03 -7.97 10.86
N THR A 140 -13.33 -8.09 12.15
CA THR A 140 -14.50 -7.48 12.81
C THR A 140 -14.16 -6.80 14.13
N ASN A 141 -13.06 -7.18 14.78
CA ASN A 141 -12.70 -6.77 16.15
C ASN A 141 -11.44 -5.88 16.26
N PHE A 142 -11.03 -5.21 15.18
CA PHE A 142 -9.83 -4.36 15.17
C PHE A 142 -10.00 -3.08 16.02
N GLU A 143 -9.29 -3.01 17.14
CA GLU A 143 -9.28 -1.87 18.06
C GLU A 143 -8.04 -1.00 17.86
N VAL A 144 -8.16 0.00 16.98
CA VAL A 144 -7.13 1.00 16.65
C VAL A 144 -6.36 1.49 17.88
N ASP A 145 -7.09 1.83 18.96
CA ASP A 145 -6.56 2.45 20.17
C ASP A 145 -5.49 1.62 20.90
N LYS A 146 -5.50 0.29 20.73
CA LYS A 146 -4.51 -0.65 21.30
C LYS A 146 -3.18 -0.61 20.54
N PHE A 147 -3.21 -0.25 19.26
CA PHE A 147 -2.08 -0.39 18.34
C PHE A 147 -1.34 0.91 18.03
N VAL A 148 -1.80 2.08 18.50
CA VAL A 148 -1.19 3.37 18.15
C VAL A 148 0.29 3.50 18.58
N ASP A 149 0.65 3.05 19.79
CA ASP A 149 2.05 3.08 20.25
C ASP A 149 2.91 2.01 19.57
N PHE A 150 2.32 0.84 19.27
CA PHE A 150 3.00 -0.21 18.50
C PHE A 150 3.26 0.24 17.06
N TYR A 151 2.28 0.88 16.41
CA TYR A 151 2.41 1.51 15.11
C TYR A 151 3.59 2.49 15.10
N LYS A 152 3.68 3.40 16.09
CA LYS A 152 4.80 4.34 16.19
C LYS A 152 6.15 3.63 16.31
N LYS A 153 6.25 2.60 17.15
CA LYS A 153 7.46 1.77 17.31
C LYS A 153 7.86 1.06 16.01
N GLN A 154 6.88 0.54 15.26
CA GLN A 154 7.14 -0.13 13.98
C GLN A 154 7.40 0.87 12.84
N PHE A 155 6.86 2.08 12.89
CA PHE A 155 7.16 3.16 11.95
C PHE A 155 8.63 3.60 12.07
N GLU A 156 9.14 3.76 13.29
CA GLU A 156 10.56 4.07 13.51
C GLU A 156 11.49 2.97 12.97
N ARG A 157 11.12 1.69 13.13
CA ARG A 157 11.82 0.55 12.51
C ARG A 157 11.68 0.54 10.98
N GLY A 158 10.50 0.88 10.49
CA GLY A 158 10.18 0.98 9.06
C GLY A 158 11.06 2.00 8.34
N LYS A 159 11.36 3.15 8.95
CA LYS A 159 12.31 4.12 8.37
C LYS A 159 13.69 3.49 8.14
N ALA A 160 14.26 2.86 9.16
CA ALA A 160 15.56 2.20 9.06
C ALA A 160 15.56 1.05 8.03
N PHE A 161 14.47 0.28 7.94
CA PHE A 161 14.28 -0.74 6.92
C PHE A 161 14.26 -0.16 5.50
N VAL A 162 13.52 0.92 5.27
CA VAL A 162 13.46 1.56 3.94
C VAL A 162 14.79 2.22 3.55
N GLU A 163 15.49 2.84 4.50
CA GLU A 163 16.84 3.39 4.26
C GLU A 163 17.86 2.31 3.88
N ASP A 164 17.78 1.12 4.48
CA ASP A 164 18.62 -0.03 4.11
C ASP A 164 18.26 -0.56 2.69
N LEU A 165 16.98 -0.64 2.34
CA LEU A 165 16.54 -0.97 0.99
C LEU A 165 17.05 0.04 -0.06
N GLN A 166 17.00 1.35 0.24
CA GLN A 166 17.52 2.39 -0.65
C GLN A 166 19.04 2.28 -0.83
N LYS A 167 19.79 2.12 0.26
CA LYS A 167 21.25 1.91 0.22
C LYS A 167 21.65 0.66 -0.57
N LYS A 168 20.84 -0.41 -0.54
CA LYS A 168 21.08 -1.62 -1.34
C LYS A 168 20.79 -1.39 -2.83
N LYS A 169 19.71 -0.69 -3.16
CA LYS A 169 19.33 -0.35 -4.55
C LYS A 169 20.39 0.49 -5.27
N ASP A 170 21.09 1.37 -4.55
CA ASP A 170 22.14 2.22 -5.12
C ASP A 170 23.47 1.48 -5.40
N ASN A 171 23.62 0.21 -4.99
CA ASN A 171 24.92 -0.49 -5.03
C ASN A 171 25.04 -1.69 -5.98
N SER A 172 23.95 -2.27 -6.51
CA SER A 172 24.02 -3.25 -7.63
C SER A 172 22.64 -3.67 -8.17
N GLU A 173 22.50 -3.62 -9.50
CA GLU A 173 21.65 -4.40 -10.43
C GLU A 173 20.13 -4.61 -10.16
N GLU A 174 19.39 -4.82 -11.25
CA GLU A 174 17.93 -4.85 -11.30
C GLU A 174 17.31 -5.93 -10.39
N VAL A 175 16.36 -5.54 -9.53
CA VAL A 175 15.57 -6.49 -8.73
C VAL A 175 14.39 -6.97 -9.58
N PRO A 176 14.24 -8.29 -9.85
CA PRO A 176 13.18 -8.80 -10.70
C PRO A 176 11.77 -8.48 -10.20
N PHE A 177 10.93 -8.06 -11.14
CA PHE A 177 9.49 -7.91 -10.99
C PHE A 177 8.85 -9.31 -10.97
N GLU A 178 8.63 -9.91 -9.80
CA GLU A 178 7.76 -11.09 -9.69
C GLU A 178 6.29 -10.67 -9.85
N GLU A 179 5.84 -10.70 -11.10
CA GLU A 179 4.45 -10.58 -11.50
C GLU A 179 3.65 -11.77 -10.93
N VAL A 180 2.96 -11.57 -9.80
CA VAL A 180 2.01 -12.56 -9.27
C VAL A 180 0.79 -12.59 -10.20
N LYS A 181 0.81 -13.51 -11.15
CA LYS A 181 -0.35 -13.89 -11.96
C LYS A 181 -1.29 -14.71 -11.09
N ASP A 182 -2.54 -14.27 -10.99
CA ASP A 182 -3.66 -15.14 -10.67
C ASP A 182 -4.75 -14.98 -11.72
N GLU A 183 -5.22 -16.12 -12.25
CA GLU A 183 -6.22 -16.20 -13.30
C GLU A 183 -7.56 -16.68 -12.73
N SER A 184 -8.50 -15.77 -12.51
CA SER A 184 -9.91 -16.15 -12.25
C SER A 184 -10.90 -15.35 -13.11
N LYS A 185 -11.85 -16.08 -13.71
CA LYS A 185 -12.45 -15.80 -15.04
C LYS A 185 -13.89 -16.34 -15.13
N THR A 186 -14.81 -15.84 -15.98
CA THR A 186 -14.92 -14.59 -16.75
C THR A 186 -16.36 -14.52 -17.29
N THR A 187 -17.14 -13.46 -17.06
CA THR A 187 -18.42 -13.23 -17.78
C THR A 187 -18.75 -11.72 -17.78
N THR A 188 -18.54 -10.93 -18.85
CA THR A 188 -19.29 -10.84 -20.14
C THR A 188 -20.66 -10.13 -19.95
N SER A 189 -21.11 -9.15 -20.74
CA SER A 189 -20.72 -8.58 -22.06
C SER A 189 -20.58 -7.02 -21.97
N GLU A 190 -20.31 -6.21 -22.99
CA GLU A 190 -20.38 -6.38 -24.45
C GLU A 190 -19.45 -5.40 -25.20
N GLN A 191 -18.86 -5.84 -26.31
CA GLN A 191 -18.06 -5.02 -27.25
C GLN A 191 -18.59 -5.26 -28.66
N PRO A 192 -18.56 -4.26 -29.56
CA PRO A 192 -18.07 -4.50 -30.91
C PRO A 192 -17.18 -3.32 -31.45
N PRO A 193 -16.37 -3.49 -32.52
CA PRO A 193 -14.98 -3.95 -32.30
C PRO A 193 -13.91 -3.32 -33.24
N LYS A 194 -12.64 -3.72 -33.06
CA LYS A 194 -11.48 -3.49 -33.96
C LYS A 194 -10.97 -2.03 -33.97
N SER A 195 -9.69 -1.74 -34.21
CA SER A 195 -8.59 -2.55 -34.78
C SER A 195 -7.25 -2.28 -34.09
N ALA A 196 -6.36 -3.27 -34.07
CA ALA A 196 -4.93 -3.01 -33.92
C ALA A 196 -4.38 -2.35 -35.19
N THR A 197 -3.33 -1.52 -35.07
CA THR A 197 -2.24 -1.31 -36.06
C THR A 197 -1.24 -0.30 -35.50
N ASN A 198 0.07 -0.60 -35.61
CA ASN A 198 1.13 0.38 -35.38
C ASN A 198 1.07 1.47 -36.46
N SER A 199 0.95 2.73 -36.08
CA SER A 199 1.07 3.84 -37.04
C SER A 199 1.70 5.07 -36.40
N THR A 200 2.72 5.57 -37.07
CA THR A 200 3.38 6.85 -36.82
C THR A 200 2.34 7.97 -36.87
N SER A 201 1.94 8.50 -35.72
CA SER A 201 1.00 9.62 -35.63
C SER A 201 1.74 10.96 -35.65
N SER A 202 1.19 11.94 -36.38
CA SER A 202 1.72 13.30 -36.40
C SER A 202 1.61 13.95 -35.02
N PRO A 203 2.49 14.89 -34.62
CA PRO A 203 2.34 15.64 -33.36
C PRO A 203 0.93 16.21 -33.14
N ASN A 204 0.27 16.61 -34.23
CA ASN A 204 -1.11 17.13 -34.21
C ASN A 204 -2.16 16.06 -33.81
N ASP A 205 -1.97 14.79 -34.19
CA ASP A 205 -2.94 13.72 -33.90
C ASP A 205 -2.95 13.36 -32.40
N GLU A 206 -1.76 13.34 -31.79
CA GLU A 206 -1.56 13.16 -30.35
C GLU A 206 -2.25 14.28 -29.55
N ILE A 207 -2.13 15.53 -30.02
CA ILE A 207 -2.76 16.69 -29.39
C ILE A 207 -4.29 16.63 -29.52
N VAL A 208 -4.83 16.22 -30.66
CA VAL A 208 -6.28 16.01 -30.82
C VAL A 208 -6.79 14.93 -29.86
N ARG A 209 -6.04 13.85 -29.62
CA ARG A 209 -6.40 12.84 -28.62
C ARG A 209 -6.40 13.42 -27.19
N ARG A 210 -5.34 14.13 -26.79
CA ARG A 210 -5.24 14.77 -25.46
C ARG A 210 -6.33 15.81 -25.22
N LEU A 211 -6.71 16.58 -26.25
CA LEU A 211 -7.83 17.55 -26.17
C LEU A 211 -9.19 16.85 -25.96
N LYS A 212 -9.36 15.64 -26.50
CA LYS A 212 -10.55 14.82 -26.28
C LYS A 212 -10.59 14.26 -24.85
N GLU A 213 -9.46 13.72 -24.37
CA GLU A 213 -9.30 13.24 -22.99
C GLU A 213 -9.60 14.35 -21.96
N LEU A 214 -9.03 15.55 -22.14
CA LEU A 214 -9.34 16.71 -21.28
C LEU A 214 -10.83 17.10 -21.30
N SER A 215 -11.51 16.98 -22.44
CA SER A 215 -12.94 17.27 -22.57
C SER A 215 -13.79 16.26 -21.80
N GLU A 216 -13.39 15.00 -21.79
CA GLU A 216 -14.04 13.92 -21.04
C GLU A 216 -13.85 14.10 -19.52
N LEU A 217 -12.63 14.44 -19.07
CA LEU A 217 -12.36 14.76 -17.67
C LEU A 217 -13.18 15.96 -17.16
N ARG A 218 -13.37 16.99 -18.00
CA ARG A 218 -14.22 18.15 -17.68
C ARG A 218 -15.69 17.76 -17.56
N GLN A 219 -16.20 16.93 -18.48
CA GLN A 219 -17.58 16.44 -18.44
C GLN A 219 -17.85 15.53 -17.25
N GLN A 220 -16.85 14.78 -16.78
CA GLN A 220 -16.91 13.97 -15.57
C GLN A 220 -16.74 14.80 -14.27
N GLY A 221 -16.50 16.11 -14.36
CA GLY A 221 -16.27 16.97 -13.20
C GLY A 221 -14.95 16.73 -12.47
N ILE A 222 -14.00 16.05 -13.10
CA ILE A 222 -12.67 15.74 -12.54
C ILE A 222 -11.76 16.97 -12.61
N ILE A 223 -11.95 17.83 -13.61
CA ILE A 223 -11.29 19.13 -13.75
C ILE A 223 -12.32 20.25 -13.95
N THR A 224 -12.01 21.44 -13.46
CA THR A 224 -12.84 22.64 -13.64
C THR A 224 -12.74 23.24 -15.04
N GLU A 225 -13.66 24.16 -15.39
CA GLU A 225 -13.63 24.86 -16.69
C GLU A 225 -12.33 25.67 -16.88
N ASP A 226 -11.85 26.32 -15.82
CA ASP A 226 -10.63 27.13 -15.85
C ASP A 226 -9.38 26.26 -16.02
N GLU A 227 -9.32 25.10 -15.35
CA GLU A 227 -8.25 24.11 -15.54
C GLU A 227 -8.28 23.51 -16.96
N PHE A 228 -9.46 23.15 -17.47
CA PHE A 228 -9.64 22.69 -18.84
C PHE A 228 -9.12 23.73 -19.85
N LYS A 229 -9.43 25.02 -19.64
CA LYS A 229 -8.95 26.12 -20.48
C LYS A 229 -7.44 26.27 -20.43
N MET A 230 -6.83 26.27 -19.24
CA MET A 230 -5.37 26.37 -19.06
C MET A 230 -4.62 25.20 -19.72
N LEU A 231 -5.13 23.96 -19.57
CA LEU A 231 -4.50 22.77 -20.14
C LEU A 231 -4.66 22.72 -21.68
N LYS A 232 -5.83 23.11 -22.21
CA LYS A 232 -6.06 23.28 -23.64
C LYS A 232 -5.13 24.33 -24.25
N GLU A 233 -4.96 25.48 -23.62
CA GLU A 233 -4.05 26.54 -24.09
C GLU A 233 -2.57 26.12 -24.01
N ARG A 234 -2.19 25.22 -23.10
CA ARG A 234 -0.83 24.65 -23.05
C ARG A 234 -0.59 23.68 -24.20
N LEU A 235 -1.49 22.72 -24.44
CA LEU A 235 -1.35 21.74 -25.53
C LEU A 235 -1.32 22.39 -26.91
N LEU A 236 -2.07 23.48 -27.13
CA LEU A 236 -2.05 24.22 -28.39
C LEU A 236 -0.78 25.07 -28.62
N LYS A 237 0.12 25.16 -27.62
CA LYS A 237 1.44 25.81 -27.72
C LYS A 237 2.58 24.81 -27.91
N GLU A 238 2.28 23.50 -27.96
CA GLU A 238 3.25 22.43 -28.23
C GLU A 238 3.38 22.12 -29.75
N VAL A 239 2.80 22.98 -30.61
CA VAL A 239 2.83 22.93 -32.09
C VAL A 239 3.52 24.17 -32.66
#